data_AF-A0A0A6P593-F1
#
_entry.id   AF-A0A0A6P593-F1
#
_cell.length_a   1.000
_cell.length_b   1.000
_cell.length_c   1.000
_cell.angle_alpha   90.00
_cell.angle_beta   90.00
_cell.angle_gamma   90.00
#
_symmetry.space_group_name_H-M   'P 1'
#
loop_
_entity.id
_entity.type
_entity.pdbx_description
1 polymer ?
#
loop_
_entity_poly.entity_id
_entity_poly.type
_entity_poly.pdbx_seq_one_letter_code
_entity_poly.pdbx_strand_id
1 'polypeptide(L)' 'MKTIQKVVGNRQLLNEVLGGFRLQGTNFTAWCRENGIKEPNARKYLLGHNPDGKKANQWRQKIIDAAQQPMKTN' A
#
# COMPACT_ATOMS: atom_id res chain seq x y z
N MET A 1 21.96 12.86 1.37
CA MET A 1 20.85 12.43 2.25
C MET A 1 19.63 12.18 1.38
N LYS A 2 19.12 10.95 1.29
CA LYS A 2 17.85 10.70 0.57
C LYS A 2 16.72 11.25 1.44
N THR A 3 16.11 12.34 1.01
CA THR A 3 14.91 12.88 1.64
C THR A 3 13.85 11.77 1.62
N ILE A 4 13.54 11.19 2.78
CA ILE A 4 12.43 10.25 2.90
C ILE A 4 11.19 11.10 2.71
N GLN A 5 10.68 11.18 1.48
CA GLN A 5 9.40 11.82 1.22
C GLN A 5 8.38 11.08 2.08
N LYS A 6 7.83 11.79 3.07
CA LYS A 6 6.79 11.23 3.94
C LYS A 6 5.60 10.94 3.05
N VAL A 7 5.32 9.67 2.77
CA VAL A 7 4.15 9.31 1.98
C VAL A 7 2.91 9.61 2.82
N VAL A 8 2.23 10.70 2.46
CA VAL A 8 0.97 11.10 3.07
C VAL A 8 -0.14 10.25 2.48
N GLY A 9 -0.92 9.63 3.35
CA GLY A 9 -2.10 8.89 2.90
C GLY A 9 -3.15 9.84 2.32
N ASN A 10 -3.71 9.50 1.16
CA ASN A 10 -4.79 10.23 0.51
C ASN A 10 -5.57 9.31 -0.44
N ARG A 11 -6.67 9.81 -1.03
CA ARG A 11 -7.50 9.03 -1.96
C ARG A 11 -6.80 8.68 -3.26
N GLN A 12 -5.91 9.53 -3.74
CA GLN A 12 -5.13 9.29 -4.96
C GLN A 12 -4.17 8.11 -4.77
N LEU A 13 -3.43 8.06 -3.65
CA LEU A 13 -2.54 6.97 -3.27
C LEU A 13 -3.29 5.63 -3.22
N LEU A 14 -4.48 5.62 -2.63
CA LEU A 14 -5.32 4.42 -2.63
C LEU A 14 -5.62 3.96 -4.07
N ASN A 15 -6.03 4.87 -4.95
CA ASN A 15 -6.34 4.51 -6.34
C ASN A 15 -5.10 4.01 -7.10
N GLU A 16 -3.95 4.65 -6.93
CA GLU A 16 -2.67 4.25 -7.53
C GLU A 16 -2.26 2.84 -7.09
N VAL A 17 -2.34 2.56 -5.79
CA VAL A 17 -2.07 1.22 -5.23
C VAL A 17 -3.01 0.18 -5.82
N LEU A 18 -4.32 0.47 -5.87
CA LEU A 18 -5.30 -0.45 -6.45
C LEU A 18 -5.05 -0.68 -7.95
N GLY A 19 -4.63 0.35 -8.68
CA GLY A 19 -4.22 0.25 -10.08
C GLY A 19 -2.99 -0.64 -10.26
N GLY A 20 -1.95 -0.43 -9.43
CA GLY A 20 -0.73 -1.23 -9.45
C GLY A 20 -0.98 -2.73 -9.26
N PHE A 21 -1.77 -3.11 -8.26
CA PHE A 21 -2.13 -4.52 -8.08
C PHE A 21 -2.89 -5.12 -9.27
N ARG A 22 -3.80 -4.36 -9.89
CA ARG A 22 -4.52 -4.82 -11.09
C ARG A 22 -3.59 -5.02 -12.28
N LEU A 23 -2.64 -4.10 -12.49
CA LEU A 23 -1.63 -4.24 -13.54
C LEU A 23 -0.72 -5.45 -13.32
N GLN A 24 -0.52 -5.88 -12.07
CA GLN A 24 0.20 -7.10 -11.73
C GLN A 24 -0.65 -8.39 -11.83
N GLY A 25 -1.93 -8.30 -12.21
CA GLY A 25 -2.81 -9.47 -12.32
C GLY A 25 -3.29 -10.03 -10.98
N THR A 26 -3.08 -9.30 -9.88
CA THR A 26 -3.63 -9.62 -8.56
C THR A 26 -4.64 -8.56 -8.13
N ASN A 27 -5.13 -8.64 -6.89
CA ASN A 27 -5.93 -7.58 -6.31
C ASN A 27 -5.48 -7.29 -4.88
N PHE A 28 -5.78 -6.08 -4.44
CA PHE A 28 -5.39 -5.58 -3.12
C PHE A 28 -5.91 -6.45 -1.97
N THR A 29 -7.11 -7.01 -2.09
CA THR A 29 -7.71 -7.88 -1.07
C THR A 29 -6.94 -9.20 -0.95
N ALA A 30 -6.54 -9.81 -2.07
CA ALA A 30 -5.72 -11.00 -2.11
C ALA A 30 -4.35 -10.75 -1.46
N TRP A 31 -3.67 -9.67 -1.85
CA TRP A 31 -2.40 -9.28 -1.22
C TRP A 31 -2.55 -9.04 0.29
N CYS A 32 -3.63 -8.38 0.72
CA CYS A 32 -3.90 -8.16 2.15
C CYS A 32 -4.06 -9.48 2.91
N ARG A 33 -4.78 -10.45 2.34
CA ARG A 33 -4.98 -11.78 2.93
C ARG A 33 -3.66 -12.53 3.07
N GLU A 34 -2.83 -12.54 2.05
CA GLU A 34 -1.51 -13.18 2.05
C GLU A 34 -0.56 -12.57 3.08
N ASN A 35 -0.66 -11.26 3.31
CA ASN A 35 0.19 -10.51 4.23
C ASN A 35 -0.40 -10.38 5.65
N GLY A 36 -1.55 -11.02 5.93
CA GLY A 36 -2.16 -11.05 7.26
C GLY A 36 -2.70 -9.71 7.75
N ILE A 37 -3.03 -8.79 6.85
CA ILE A 37 -3.66 -7.49 7.18
C ILE A 37 -5.13 -7.48 6.73
N LYS A 38 -6.02 -7.00 7.60
CA LYS A 38 -7.43 -6.79 7.23
C LYS A 38 -7.52 -5.62 6.23
N GLU A 39 -8.19 -5.84 5.10
CA GLU A 39 -8.35 -4.84 4.03
C GLU A 39 -8.84 -3.46 4.56
N PRO A 40 -9.84 -3.36 5.47
CA PRO A 40 -10.26 -2.05 6.00
C PRO A 40 -9.14 -1.30 6.73
N ASN A 41 -8.23 -2.01 7.42
CA ASN A 41 -7.09 -1.38 8.09
C ASN A 41 -6.05 -0.92 7.06
N ALA A 42 -5.78 -1.73 6.04
CA ALA A 42 -4.89 -1.36 4.96
C ALA A 42 -5.39 -0.11 4.21
N ARG A 43 -6.69 -0.03 3.91
CA ARG A 43 -7.32 1.17 3.32
C ARG A 43 -7.18 2.40 4.22
N LYS A 44 -7.39 2.26 5.52
CA LYS A 44 -7.19 3.37 6.48
C LYS A 44 -5.76 3.90 6.47
N TYR A 45 -4.76 3.01 6.35
CA TYR A 45 -3.36 3.41 6.26
C TYR A 45 -3.05 4.17 4.97
N LEU A 46 -3.63 3.75 3.84
CA LEU A 46 -3.50 4.43 2.55
C LEU A 46 -4.24 5.76 2.48
N LEU A 47 -5.39 5.88 3.15
CA LEU A 47 -6.18 7.13 3.20
C LEU A 47 -5.64 8.16 4.19
N GLY A 48 -4.72 7.77 5.08
CA GLY A 48 -4.18 8.69 6.09
C GLY A 48 -5.13 8.94 7.27
N HIS A 49 -6.19 8.15 7.44
CA HIS A 49 -7.18 8.32 8.51
C HIS A 49 -6.66 7.95 9.91
N ASN A 50 -5.52 7.28 10.01
CA ASN A 50 -4.90 6.96 11.29
C ASN A 50 -3.67 7.88 11.46
N PRO A 51 -3.42 8.46 12.65
CA PRO A 51 -2.23 9.28 12.89
C PRO A 51 -0.98 8.49 12.54
N ASP A 52 0.11 9.18 12.19
CA ASP A 52 1.42 8.69 11.73
C ASP A 52 2.15 7.75 12.73
N GLY A 53 1.46 6.78 13.33
CA GLY A 53 2.05 5.73 14.11
C GLY A 53 3.00 4.92 13.23
N LYS A 54 4.17 4.60 13.79
CA LYS A 54 5.25 3.84 13.15
C LYS A 54 4.74 2.63 12.37
N LYS A 55 3.77 1.89 12.94
CA LYS A 55 3.13 0.71 12.31
C LYS A 55 2.31 1.06 11.06
N ALA A 56 1.53 2.15 11.09
CA ALA A 56 0.73 2.57 9.94
C ALA A 56 1.64 2.99 8.76
N ASN A 57 2.72 3.72 9.06
CA ASN A 57 3.71 4.12 8.06
C ASN A 57 4.43 2.92 7.45
N GLN A 58 4.82 1.93 8.27
CA GLN A 58 5.42 0.68 7.80
C GLN A 58 4.49 -0.09 6.87
N TRP A 59 3.20 -0.23 7.24
CA TRP A 59 2.24 -0.90 6.37
C TRP A 59 1.97 -0.13 5.10
N ARG A 60 1.82 1.20 5.16
CA ARG A 60 1.66 2.05 3.99
C ARG A 60 2.81 1.84 3.01
N GLN A 61 4.06 1.88 3.50
CA GLN A 61 5.23 1.68 2.65
C GLN A 61 5.23 0.29 2.01
N LYS A 62 5.00 -0.77 2.80
CA LYS A 62 4.92 -2.15 2.27
C LYS A 62 3.88 -2.31 1.17
N ILE A 63 2.71 -1.69 1.34
CA ILE A 63 1.62 -1.76 0.37
C ILE A 63 2.02 -1.05 -0.93
N ILE A 64 2.64 0.13 -0.82
CA ILE A 64 3.11 0.91 -1.99
C ILE A 64 4.18 0.13 -2.74
N ASP A 65 5.19 -0.37 -2.02
CA ASP A 65 6.28 -1.13 -2.61
C ASP A 65 5.75 -2.38 -3.32
N ALA A 66 4.75 -3.05 -2.74
CA ALA A 66 4.10 -4.19 -3.37
C ALA A 66 3.36 -3.79 -4.65
N ALA A 67 2.61 -2.68 -4.65
CA ALA A 67 1.86 -2.22 -5.81
C ALA A 67 2.75 -1.67 -6.94
N GLN A 68 3.99 -1.26 -6.64
CA GLN A 68 4.95 -0.72 -7.60
C GLN A 68 5.95 -1.76 -8.13
N GLN A 69 6.01 -2.96 -7.54
CA GLN A 69 6.91 -4.00 -8.03
C GLN A 69 6.49 -4.44 -9.45
N PRO A 70 7.42 -4.44 -10.43
CA PRO A 70 7.15 -5.05 -11.72
C PRO A 70 6.88 -6.54 -11.51
N MET A 71 5.93 -7.11 -12.26
CA MET A 71 5.64 -8.55 -12.22
C MET A 71 6.97 -9.32 -12.23
N LYS A 72 7.19 -10.21 -11.27
CA LYS A 72 8.24 -11.21 -11.38
C LYS A 72 7.83 -12.15 -12.52
N THR A 73 8.29 -11.89 -13.73
CA THR A 73 8.32 -12.87 -14.81
C THR A 73 9.17 -14.03 -14.32
N ASN A 74 8.53 -15.17 -14.07
CA ASN A 74 9.18 -16.45 -13.81
C ASN A 74 9.37 -17.19 -15.13
#